data_AF-A0A3A9F2R2-F1
#
_entry.id   AF-A0A3A9F2R2-F1
#
_cell.length_a   1.000
_cell.length_b   1.000
_cell.length_c   1.000
_cell.angle_alpha   90.00
_cell.angle_beta   90.00
_cell.angle_gamma   90.00
#
_symmetry.space_group_name_H-M   'P 1'
#
loop_
_entity.id
_entity.type
_entity.pdbx_description
1 polymer ?
#
loop_
_entity_poly.entity_id
_entity_poly.type
_entity_poly.pdbx_seq_one_letter_code
_entity_poly.pdbx_strand_id
1 'polypeptide(L)' 'MENNEIKAREDKARKQLDKQGYTLKKSRAQTYTANNQGGYMIVQDGIIQAGERYDMTLEDVEKFIAE' A
#
# COMPACT_ATOMS: atom_id res chain seq x y z
N MET A 1 8.36 -4.22 19.25
CA MET A 1 8.15 -2.77 18.99
C MET A 1 8.05 -2.48 17.47
N GLU A 2 7.65 -3.43 16.62
CA GLU A 2 7.71 -3.31 15.14
C GLU A 2 6.47 -2.67 14.47
N ASN A 3 5.34 -2.54 15.18
CA ASN A 3 4.07 -2.19 14.53
C ASN A 3 3.90 -0.69 14.22
N ASN A 4 4.77 0.17 14.76
CA ASN A 4 4.61 1.63 14.65
C ASN A 4 5.28 2.21 13.39
N GLU A 5 6.40 1.62 12.95
CA GLU A 5 7.13 2.08 11.76
C GLU A 5 6.36 1.80 10.47
N ILE A 6 5.69 0.65 10.39
CA ILE A 6 4.85 0.29 9.23
C ILE A 6 3.68 1.26 9.08
N LYS A 7 3.06 1.69 10.19
CA LYS A 7 1.98 2.69 10.14
C LYS A 7 2.46 4.05 9.63
N ALA A 8 3.64 4.50 10.05
CA ALA A 8 4.19 5.77 9.61
C ALA A 8 4.55 5.76 8.12
N ARG A 9 5.11 4.65 7.62
CA ARG A 9 5.39 4.46 6.19
C ARG A 9 4.09 4.33 5.37
N GLU A 10 3.07 3.64 5.88
CA GLU A 10 1.76 3.51 5.24
C GLU A 10 1.07 4.87 5.10
N ASP A 11 1.09 5.70 6.15
CA ASP A 11 0.52 7.05 6.10
C ASP A 11 1.24 7.95 5.10
N LYS A 12 2.58 7.85 5.05
CA LYS A 12 3.38 8.57 4.04
C LYS A 12 3.03 8.12 2.62
N ALA A 13 3.05 6.82 2.36
CA ALA A 13 2.76 6.26 1.05
C ALA A 13 1.35 6.67 0.58
N ARG A 14 0.36 6.55 1.48
CA ARG A 14 -1.02 6.98 1.21
C ARG A 14 -1.09 8.46 0.84
N LYS A 15 -0.42 9.35 1.59
CA LYS A 15 -0.40 10.79 1.30
C LYS A 15 0.27 11.12 -0.03
N GLN A 16 1.31 10.40 -0.42
CA GLN A 16 1.98 10.67 -1.69
C GLN A 16 1.17 10.17 -2.87
N LEU A 17 0.57 8.98 -2.76
CA LEU A 17 -0.37 8.48 -3.76
C LEU A 17 -1.56 9.43 -3.93
N ASP A 18 -2.14 9.89 -2.82
CA ASP A 18 -3.26 10.84 -2.82
C ASP A 18 -2.90 12.14 -3.56
N LYS A 19 -1.68 12.67 -3.34
CA LYS A 19 -1.17 13.83 -4.09
C LYS A 19 -1.07 13.62 -5.60
N GLN A 20 -0.85 12.40 -6.03
CA GLN A 20 -0.75 12.03 -7.44
C GLN A 20 -2.12 11.60 -8.03
N GLY A 21 -3.19 11.57 -7.21
CA GLY A 21 -4.52 11.12 -7.63
C GLY A 21 -4.71 9.60 -7.55
N TYR A 22 -3.79 8.89 -6.92
CA TYR A 22 -3.89 7.45 -6.65
C TYR A 22 -4.48 7.18 -5.26
N THR A 23 -5.25 6.10 -5.14
CA THR A 23 -5.84 5.62 -3.90
C THR A 23 -5.19 4.32 -3.47
N LEU A 24 -4.61 4.31 -2.26
CA LEU A 24 -4.06 3.10 -1.65
C LEU A 24 -5.16 2.29 -0.95
N LYS A 25 -5.51 1.14 -1.51
CA LYS A 25 -6.41 0.14 -0.92
C LYS A 25 -5.59 -0.91 -0.18
N LYS A 26 -5.92 -1.15 1.08
CA LYS A 26 -5.34 -2.23 1.89
C LYS A 26 -6.37 -3.34 2.09
N SER A 27 -5.96 -4.59 1.94
CA SER A 27 -6.82 -5.73 2.27
C SER A 27 -7.07 -5.80 3.79
N ARG A 28 -8.31 -6.08 4.18
CA ARG A 28 -8.73 -6.23 5.59
C ARG A 28 -8.60 -7.67 6.10
N ALA A 29 -8.00 -8.58 5.33
CA ALA A 29 -7.85 -9.97 5.72
C ALA A 29 -7.14 -10.06 7.08
N GLN A 30 -7.88 -10.56 8.08
CA GLN A 30 -7.62 -10.42 9.51
C GLN A 30 -6.42 -11.26 10.02
N THR A 31 -5.81 -12.06 9.15
CA THR A 31 -4.70 -12.96 9.50
C THR A 31 -3.36 -12.24 9.26
N TYR A 32 -2.98 -11.45 10.26
CA TYR A 32 -1.70 -10.75 10.36
C TYR A 32 -0.59 -11.75 10.73
N THR A 33 -0.14 -12.56 9.77
CA THR A 33 1.06 -13.41 9.95
C THR A 33 2.28 -12.62 9.44
N ALA A 34 3.42 -12.69 10.15
CA ALA A 34 4.64 -11.93 9.87
C ALA A 34 5.23 -12.06 8.44
N ASN A 35 4.67 -12.97 7.61
CA ASN A 35 5.05 -13.22 6.22
C ASN A 35 4.07 -12.64 5.17
N ASN A 36 2.91 -12.08 5.55
CA ASN A 36 1.95 -11.45 4.61
C ASN A 36 2.33 -9.99 4.34
N GLN A 37 3.53 -9.79 3.77
CA GLN A 37 4.07 -8.45 3.49
C GLN A 37 3.45 -7.76 2.25
N GLY A 38 2.58 -8.42 1.48
CA GLY A 38 1.86 -7.85 0.34
C GLY A 38 0.36 -7.84 0.61
N GLY A 39 -0.21 -6.65 0.79
CA GLY A 39 -1.63 -6.46 1.12
C GLY A 39 -2.20 -5.18 0.54
N TYR A 40 -1.48 -4.54 -0.37
CA TYR A 40 -1.78 -3.22 -0.90
C TYR A 40 -2.10 -3.28 -2.39
N MET A 41 -2.92 -2.31 -2.80
CA MET A 41 -3.42 -2.16 -4.14
C MET A 41 -3.53 -0.66 -4.43
N ILE A 42 -3.03 -0.24 -5.58
CA ILE A 42 -3.07 1.14 -6.04
C ILE A 42 -4.15 1.26 -7.11
N VAL A 43 -5.09 2.17 -6.89
CA VAL A 43 -6.22 2.43 -7.78
C VAL A 43 -6.21 3.90 -8.18
N GLN A 44 -6.34 4.19 -9.47
CA GLN A 44 -6.48 5.55 -10.00
C GLN A 44 -7.82 5.66 -10.72
N ASP A 45 -8.68 6.59 -10.33
CA ASP A 45 -9.96 6.84 -11.02
C ASP A 45 -10.84 5.57 -11.23
N GLY A 46 -10.76 4.60 -10.31
CA GLY A 46 -11.46 3.31 -10.41
C GLY A 46 -10.75 2.25 -11.27
N ILE A 47 -9.62 2.58 -11.87
CA ILE A 47 -8.75 1.67 -12.60
C ILE A 47 -7.65 1.16 -11.67
N ILE A 48 -7.42 -0.15 -11.68
CA ILE A 48 -6.35 -0.77 -10.93
C ILE A 48 -5.03 -0.48 -11.67
N GLN A 49 -4.14 0.27 -11.05
CA GLN A 49 -2.81 0.54 -11.61
C GLN A 49 -1.79 -0.50 -11.15
N ALA A 50 -1.85 -0.90 -9.89
CA ALA A 50 -0.94 -1.89 -9.35
C ALA A 50 -1.57 -2.68 -8.19
N GLY A 51 -1.12 -3.92 -7.99
CA GLY A 51 -1.61 -4.77 -6.91
C GLY A 51 -3.03 -5.31 -7.14
N GLU A 52 -3.33 -5.80 -8.35
CA GLU A 52 -4.62 -6.37 -8.77
C GLU A 52 -5.17 -7.50 -7.87
N ARG A 53 -4.36 -8.00 -6.92
CA ARG A 53 -4.75 -8.98 -5.89
C ARG A 53 -4.28 -8.65 -4.48
N TYR A 54 -4.06 -7.36 -4.18
CA TYR A 54 -3.40 -6.94 -2.95
C TYR A 54 -2.00 -7.52 -2.78
N ASP A 55 -1.31 -7.80 -3.89
CA ASP A 55 0.02 -8.44 -3.87
C ASP A 55 1.14 -7.44 -3.55
N MET A 56 0.87 -6.14 -3.66
CA MET A 56 1.91 -5.13 -3.40
C MET A 56 2.22 -5.02 -1.92
N THR A 57 3.52 -4.90 -1.64
CA THR A 57 4.04 -4.54 -0.33
C THR A 57 4.09 -3.03 -0.16
N LEU A 58 4.27 -2.57 1.07
CA LEU A 58 4.43 -1.14 1.32
C LEU A 58 5.66 -0.57 0.60
N GLU A 59 6.74 -1.33 0.53
CA GLU A 59 7.96 -0.94 -0.19
C GLU A 59 7.72 -0.82 -1.69
N ASP A 60 6.92 -1.71 -2.26
CA ASP A 60 6.55 -1.66 -3.69
C ASP A 60 5.72 -0.41 -4.01
N VAL A 61 4.80 -0.06 -3.10
CA VAL A 61 4.05 1.19 -3.17
C VAL A 61 4.97 2.41 -3.05
N GLU A 62 5.93 2.39 -2.12
CA GLU A 62 6.92 3.47 -1.97
C GLU A 62 7.80 3.62 -3.23
N LYS A 63 8.18 2.51 -3.88
CA LYS A 63 8.90 2.55 -5.17
C LYS A 63 8.05 3.13 -6.29
N PHE A 64 6.78 2.73 -6.39
CA PHE A 64 5.85 3.27 -7.39
C PHE A 64 5.66 4.78 -7.24
N ILE A 65 5.65 5.30 -6.01
CA ILE A 65 5.53 6.73 -5.73
C ILE A 65 6.80 7.50 -6.12
N ALA A 66 7.96 6.86 -5.97
CA ALA A 66 9.27 7.48 -6.20
C ALA A 66 9.70 7.49 -7.67
N GLU A 67 8.98 6.75 -8.53
CA GLU A 67 9.11 6.78 -9.99
C GLU A 67 8.39 8.01 -10.59
#